data_AF-A0A8S2UR12-F1
#
_entry.id   AF-A0A8S2UR12-F1
#
_cell.length_a   1.000
_cell.length_b   1.000
_cell.length_c   1.000
_cell.angle_alpha   90.00
_cell.angle_beta   90.00
_cell.angle_gamma   90.00
#
_symmetry.space_group_name_H-M   'P 1'
#
loop_
_entity.id
_entity.type
_entity.pdbx_description
1 polymer ?
#
loop_
_entity_poly.entity_id
_entity_poly.type
_entity_poly.pdbx_seq_one_letter_code
_entity_poly.pdbx_strand_id
1 'polypeptide(L)' 'MYINSWEEFAKQAERLYLNDSMNCRLCIKYRNELLILRFTDNRTCLQYKTKYAQDIKKAEKFMSQLM' A
#
# COMPACT_ATOMS: atom_id res chain seq x y z
N MET A 1 2.33 2.69 12.02
CA MET A 1 2.38 4.14 11.76
C MET A 1 1.91 4.38 10.34
N TYR A 2 1.16 5.45 10.07
CA TYR A 2 0.68 5.76 8.72
C TYR A 2 1.67 6.68 8.01
N ILE A 3 2.00 6.35 6.77
CA ILE A 3 2.72 7.21 5.84
C ILE A 3 1.68 8.17 5.24
N ASN A 4 2.00 9.46 5.20
CA ASN A 4 1.07 10.51 4.76
C ASN A 4 1.20 10.84 3.26
N SER A 5 2.30 10.45 2.61
CA SER A 5 2.51 10.60 1.16
C SER A 5 2.31 9.27 0.46
N TRP A 6 1.53 9.28 -0.63
CA TRP A 6 1.36 8.13 -1.51
C TRP A 6 2.71 7.69 -2.10
N GLU A 7 3.51 8.66 -2.53
CA GLU A 7 4.79 8.45 -3.22
C GLU A 7 5.79 7.76 -2.29
N GLU A 8 5.84 8.17 -1.03
CA GLU A 8 6.67 7.54 -0.02
C GLU A 8 6.19 6.11 0.28
N PHE A 9 4.87 5.91 0.42
CA PHE A 9 4.30 4.58 0.66
C PHE A 9 4.62 3.61 -0.48
N ALA A 10 4.37 4.01 -1.73
CA ALA A 10 4.62 3.18 -2.90
C ALA A 10 6.10 2.80 -3.02
N LYS A 11 7.00 3.78 -2.86
CA LYS A 11 8.45 3.55 -2.93
C LYS A 11 8.96 2.60 -1.84
N GLN A 12 8.46 2.71 -0.61
CA GLN A 12 8.85 1.79 0.46
C GLN A 12 8.26 0.39 0.24
N ALA A 13 7.03 0.30 -0.26
CA ALA A 13 6.38 -0.97 -0.54
C ALA A 13 7.05 -1.73 -1.70
N GLU A 14 7.44 -1.05 -2.77
CA GLU A 14 8.24 -1.63 -3.86
C GLU A 14 9.58 -2.19 -3.36
N ARG A 15 10.30 -1.42 -2.53
CA ARG A 15 11.56 -1.90 -1.92
C ARG A 15 11.35 -3.12 -1.05
N LEU A 16 10.27 -3.16 -0.28
CA LEU A 16 9.94 -4.31 0.56
C LEU A 16 9.63 -5.55 -0.31
N TYR A 17 8.87 -5.37 -1.38
CA TYR A 17 8.52 -6.42 -2.33
C TYR A 17 9.75 -6.99 -3.06
N LEU A 18 10.68 -6.12 -3.49
CA LEU A 18 11.93 -6.54 -4.13
C LEU A 18 12.85 -7.35 -3.20
N ASN A 19 12.78 -7.12 -1.89
CA ASN A 19 13.58 -7.85 -0.91
C ASN A 19 13.04 -9.27 -0.65
N ASP A 20 11.71 -9.44 -0.54
CA ASP A 20 11.08 -10.73 -0.30
C ASP A 20 9.63 -10.74 -0.83
N SER A 21 9.48 -11.09 -2.10
CA SER A 21 8.18 -11.07 -2.78
C SER A 21 7.22 -12.15 -2.28
N MET A 22 7.73 -13.28 -1.79
CA MET A 22 6.92 -14.44 -1.39
C MET A 22 6.19 -14.22 -0.06
N ASN A 23 6.78 -13.44 0.84
CA ASN A 23 6.19 -13.14 2.14
C ASN A 23 5.42 -11.81 2.17
N CYS A 24 5.45 -11.04 1.09
CA CYS A 24 4.73 -9.77 0.98
C CYS A 24 3.23 -9.95 0.73
N ARG A 25 2.41 -9.16 1.43
CA ARG A 25 0.97 -9.07 1.20
C ARG A 25 0.48 -7.62 1.23
N LEU A 26 -0.40 -7.30 0.27
CA LEU A 26 -1.16 -6.05 0.23
C LEU A 26 -2.58 -6.31 0.75
N CYS A 27 -2.98 -5.61 1.80
CA CYS A 27 -4.36 -5.58 2.29
C CYS A 27 -5.00 -4.22 1.97
N ILE A 28 -6.16 -4.25 1.33
CA ILE A 28 -6.97 -3.06 1.06
C ILE A 28 -8.22 -3.11 1.94
N LYS A 29 -8.50 -2.01 2.63
CA LYS A 29 -9.73 -1.82 3.40
C LYS A 29 -10.36 -0.48 3.01
N TYR A 30 -11.58 -0.54 2.49
CA TYR A 30 -12.38 0.64 2.17
C TYR A 30 -13.58 0.72 3.12
N ARG A 31 -13.75 1.84 3.82
CA ARG A 31 -14.87 2.06 4.76
C ARG A 31 -15.24 3.53 4.80
N ASN A 32 -16.51 3.87 4.55
CA ASN A 32 -17.04 5.25 4.66
C ASN A 32 -16.11 6.28 3.98
N GLU A 33 -15.83 6.10 2.68
CA GLU A 33 -14.96 6.97 1.87
C GLU A 33 -13.48 7.01 2.27
N LEU A 34 -13.09 6.17 3.23
CA LEU A 34 -11.73 6.06 3.71
C LEU A 34 -11.07 4.83 3.11
N LEU A 35 -10.03 5.05 2.33
CA LEU A 35 -9.15 4.01 1.82
C LEU A 35 -7.98 3.81 2.80
N ILE A 36 -7.80 2.56 3.23
CA ILE A 36 -6.67 2.14 4.06
C ILE A 36 -5.94 1.02 3.31
N LEU A 37 -4.65 1.21 3.09
CA LEU A 37 -3.75 0.22 2.51
C LEU A 37 -2.75 -0.22 3.56
N ARG A 38 -2.46 -1.50 3.57
CA ARG A 38 -1.41 -2.09 4.42
C ARG A 38 -0.56 -3.03 3.58
N PHE A 39 0.73 -2.77 3.53
CA PHE A 39 1.71 -3.62 2.87
C PHE A 39 2.68 -4.18 3.90
N THR A 40 2.90 -5.50 3.91
CA THR A 40 3.73 -6.14 4.94
C THR A 40 4.36 -7.44 4.46
N ASP A 41 5.59 -7.69 4.90
CA ASP A 41 6.37 -8.94 4.75
C ASP A 41 6.36 -9.79 6.04
N ASN A 42 5.38 -9.55 6.94
CA ASN A 42 5.31 -10.07 8.32
C ASN A 42 6.36 -9.55 9.31
N ARG A 43 7.33 -8.72 8.88
CA ARG A 43 8.32 -8.08 9.76
C ARG A 43 8.09 -6.58 9.84
N THR A 44 7.95 -5.95 8.68
CA THR A 44 7.68 -4.54 8.46
C THR A 44 6.23 -4.37 8.02
N CYS A 45 5.58 -3.30 8.50
CA CYS A 45 4.18 -3.02 8.20
C CYS A 45 4.03 -1.55 7.79
N LEU A 46 3.92 -1.33 6.48
CA LEU A 46 3.67 -0.02 5.88
C LEU A 46 2.16 0.19 5.80
N GLN A 47 1.69 1.36 6.20
CA GLN A 47 0.27 1.68 6.17
C GLN A 47 0.07 3.05 5.52
N TYR A 48 -0.90 3.15 4.62
CA TYR A 48 -1.33 4.40 4.00
C TYR A 48 -2.83 4.58 4.21
N LYS A 49 -3.26 5.81 4.45
CA LYS A 49 -4.65 6.15 4.75
C LYS A 49 -5.00 7.46 4.05
N THR A 50 -6.07 7.44 3.28
CA THR A 50 -6.51 8.60 2.50
C THR A 50 -8.03 8.65 2.39
N LYS A 51 -8.56 9.86 2.25
CA LYS A 51 -9.97 10.13 1.90
C LYS A 51 -10.12 10.56 0.43
N TYR A 52 -9.01 10.73 -0.28
CA TYR A 52 -9.04 11.23 -1.65
C TYR A 52 -9.39 10.10 -2.61
N ALA A 53 -10.52 10.21 -3.31
CA ALA A 53 -10.99 9.20 -4.26
C ALA A 53 -9.99 8.92 -5.40
N GLN A 54 -9.18 9.91 -5.79
CA GLN A 54 -8.14 9.74 -6.82
C GLN A 54 -7.08 8.69 -6.44
N ASP A 55 -6.83 8.48 -5.15
CA ASP A 55 -5.84 7.51 -4.68
C ASP A 55 -6.33 6.07 -4.81
N ILE A 56 -7.64 5.85 -5.02
CA ILE A 56 -8.19 4.52 -5.35
C ILE A 56 -7.60 4.03 -6.67
N LYS A 57 -7.57 4.89 -7.70
CA LYS A 57 -6.95 4.55 -8.99
C LYS A 57 -5.45 4.32 -8.88
N LYS A 58 -4.77 5.04 -7.98
CA LYS A 58 -3.34 4.81 -7.71
C LYS A 58 -3.12 3.45 -7.05
N ALA A 59 -3.95 3.08 -6.08
CA ALA A 59 -3.91 1.78 -5.40
C ALA A 59 -4.16 0.61 -6.35
N GLU A 60 -5.14 0.76 -7.26
CA GLU A 60 -5.42 -0.23 -8.31
C GLU A 60 -4.21 -0.42 -9.24
N LYS A 61 -3.65 0.67 -9.78
CA LYS A 61 -2.44 0.61 -10.61
C LYS A 61 -1.26 -0.03 -9.88
N PHE A 62 -1.06 0.33 -8.62
CA PHE A 62 0.00 -0.24 -7.79
C PHE A 62 -0.17 -1.74 -7.61
N MET A 63 -1.39 -2.21 -7.37
CA MET A 63 -1.69 -3.63 -7.28
C MET A 63 -1.41 -4.36 -8.61
N SER A 64 -1.77 -3.78 -9.75
CA SER A 64 -1.47 -4.33 -11.07
C SER A 64 0.01 -4.29 -11.46
N GLN A 65 0.84 -3.50 -10.77
CA GLN A 65 2.29 -3.49 -10.99
C GLN A 65 3.02 -4.56 -10.16
N LEU A 66 2.41 -5.02 -9.06
CA LEU A 66 2.97 -6.04 -8.17
C LEU A 66 2.52 -7.47 -8.51
N MET A 67 1.44 -7.61 -9.29
CA MET A 67 0.94 -8.88 -9.86
C MET A 67 1.29 -8.96 -11.34
#